data_AF-A0A095SM05-F1
#
_entry.id   AF-A0A095SM05-F1
#
_cell.length_a   1.000
_cell.length_b   1.000
_cell.length_c   1.000
_cell.angle_alpha   90.00
_cell.angle_beta   90.00
_cell.angle_gamma   90.00
#
_symmetry.space_group_name_H-M   'P 1'
#
loop_
_entity.id
_entity.type
_entity.pdbx_description
1 polymer ?
#
loop_
_entity_poly.entity_id
_entity_poly.type
_entity_poly.pdbx_seq_one_letter_code
_entity_poly.pdbx_strand_id
1 'polypeptide(L)'
;MTIVELRPEGGLNAIEIARNFDQLASLLVLYGVVAADGVDSEVESFCVSVGVDDPYLIDKLSVDVGDVPEALKTLPIFTDDLPSCLLDPGEKYAGDLPVEGEVVGDLRNFCLIEFPPEVRGNMKSKALVPSWLLPGDKKNVFDECFRQGDMLGAWMSINSNGWDVSELKSAMARLADVSNDDLFKELADAWLLASDAEFVPY
;
A
#
# COMPACT_ATOMS: atom_id res chain seq x y z
N MET A 1 3.92 1.86 11.09
CA MET A 1 3.02 1.06 10.23
C MET A 1 3.06 1.73 8.88
N THR A 2 3.64 1.09 7.87
CA THR A 2 3.69 1.61 6.50
C THR A 2 2.29 1.59 5.89
N ILE A 3 1.96 2.66 5.19
CA ILE A 3 0.69 2.85 4.49
C ILE A 3 1.01 3.01 3.01
N VAL A 4 0.36 2.19 2.20
CA VAL A 4 0.59 2.13 0.76
C VAL A 4 -0.67 2.46 -0.02
N GLU A 5 -0.48 3.05 -1.19
CA GLU A 5 -1.50 3.23 -2.22
C GLU A 5 -1.25 2.22 -3.35
N LEU A 6 -2.30 1.55 -3.82
CA LEU A 6 -2.24 0.72 -5.02
C LEU A 6 -2.57 1.56 -6.24
N ARG A 7 -1.62 1.70 -7.17
CA ARG A 7 -1.84 2.49 -8.40
C ARG A 7 -2.18 1.62 -9.60
N PRO A 8 -3.40 1.73 -10.18
CA PRO A 8 -3.80 0.94 -11.35
C PRO A 8 -2.90 1.17 -12.57
N GLU A 9 -2.54 2.45 -12.81
CA GLU A 9 -1.73 2.88 -13.96
C GLU A 9 -0.30 2.32 -13.94
N GLY A 10 0.20 1.94 -12.76
CA GLY A 10 1.49 1.28 -12.57
C GLY A 10 1.45 -0.25 -12.69
N GLY A 11 0.31 -0.84 -13.05
CA GLY A 11 0.13 -2.30 -13.01
C GLY A 11 -0.18 -2.84 -11.60
N LEU A 12 -0.91 -2.05 -10.81
CA LEU A 12 -1.30 -2.33 -9.42
C LEU A 12 -0.11 -2.45 -8.47
N ASN A 13 0.90 -1.58 -8.63
CA ASN A 13 2.02 -1.54 -7.69
C ASN A 13 1.62 -0.80 -6.42
N ALA A 14 2.09 -1.30 -5.28
CA ALA A 14 2.02 -0.60 -4.02
C ALA A 14 3.12 0.46 -3.95
N ILE A 15 2.74 1.69 -3.61
CA ILE A 15 3.65 2.80 -3.37
C ILE A 15 3.44 3.26 -1.93
N GLU A 16 4.51 3.34 -1.14
CA GLU A 16 4.42 3.91 0.21
C GLU A 16 4.10 5.40 0.10
N ILE A 17 3.01 5.80 0.76
CA ILE A 17 2.58 7.19 0.84
C ILE A 17 2.79 7.78 2.24
N ALA A 18 2.94 6.93 3.27
CA ALA A 18 3.19 7.33 4.64
C ALA A 18 3.86 6.19 5.45
N ARG A 19 4.75 6.54 6.38
CA ARG A 19 5.40 5.63 7.35
C ARG A 19 4.61 5.48 8.66
N ASN A 20 3.67 6.39 8.91
CA ASN A 20 2.81 6.41 10.09
C ASN A 20 1.48 7.14 9.79
N PHE A 21 0.57 7.11 10.76
CA PHE A 21 -0.77 7.70 10.60
C PHE A 21 -0.74 9.22 10.52
N ASP A 22 0.16 9.89 11.25
CA ASP A 22 0.26 11.37 11.27
C ASP A 22 0.68 11.91 9.90
N GLN A 23 1.57 11.20 9.20
CA GLN A 23 1.95 11.49 7.83
C GLN A 23 0.80 11.29 6.85
N LEU A 24 0.02 10.21 6.99
CA LEU A 24 -1.18 9.99 6.18
C LEU A 24 -2.20 11.10 6.44
N ALA A 25 -2.46 11.44 7.70
CA ALA A 25 -3.39 12.50 8.09
C ALA A 25 -2.98 13.83 7.44
N SER A 26 -1.70 14.19 7.51
CA SER A 26 -1.18 15.42 6.89
C SER A 26 -1.34 15.43 5.36
N LEU A 27 -1.14 14.28 4.71
CA LEU A 27 -1.39 14.15 3.26
C LEU A 27 -2.87 14.34 2.92
N LEU A 28 -3.78 13.75 3.70
CA LEU A 28 -5.23 13.90 3.51
C LEU A 28 -5.69 15.34 3.79
N VAL A 29 -5.11 16.02 4.78
CA VAL A 29 -5.36 17.44 5.04
C VAL A 29 -4.92 18.29 3.85
N LEU A 30 -3.74 18.06 3.28
CA LEU A 30 -3.31 18.75 2.07
C LEU A 30 -4.33 18.58 0.93
N TYR A 31 -4.80 17.36 0.67
CA TYR A 31 -5.83 17.13 -0.36
C TYR A 31 -7.15 17.83 -0.04
N GLY A 32 -7.57 17.85 1.22
CA GLY A 32 -8.76 18.58 1.66
C GLY A 32 -8.64 20.09 1.41
N VAL A 33 -7.51 20.68 1.80
CA VAL A 33 -7.20 22.10 1.57
C VAL A 33 -7.21 22.45 0.09
N VAL A 34 -6.53 21.65 -0.74
CA VAL A 34 -6.49 21.88 -2.20
C VAL A 34 -7.88 21.76 -2.81
N ALA A 35 -8.68 20.78 -2.38
CA ALA A 35 -10.05 20.61 -2.88
C ALA A 35 -10.99 21.75 -2.45
N ALA A 36 -10.77 22.31 -1.26
CA ALA A 36 -11.57 23.39 -0.70
C ALA A 36 -11.05 24.80 -1.07
N ASP A 37 -9.91 24.92 -1.74
CA ASP A 37 -9.20 26.18 -2.00
C ASP A 37 -8.90 26.95 -0.69
N GLY A 38 -8.40 26.22 0.32
CA GLY A 38 -8.04 26.74 1.63
C GLY A 38 -8.55 25.89 2.80
N VAL A 39 -8.33 26.36 4.02
CA VAL A 39 -8.87 25.72 5.24
C VAL A 39 -10.31 26.16 5.48
N ASP A 40 -11.26 25.24 5.31
CA ASP A 40 -12.67 25.44 5.64
C ASP A 40 -13.10 24.63 6.89
N SER A 41 -14.38 24.71 7.25
CA SER A 41 -14.90 24.03 8.44
C SER A 41 -14.85 22.49 8.35
N GLU A 42 -14.90 21.92 7.14
CA GLU A 42 -14.81 20.46 6.96
C GLU A 42 -13.37 20.00 7.18
N VAL A 43 -12.39 20.74 6.63
CA VAL A 43 -10.96 20.53 6.87
C VAL A 43 -10.62 20.67 8.35
N GLU A 44 -11.11 21.72 9.02
CA GLU A 44 -10.90 21.91 10.47
C GLU A 44 -11.48 20.76 11.29
N SER A 45 -12.71 20.34 10.98
CA SER A 45 -13.36 19.22 11.67
C SER A 45 -12.60 17.92 11.46
N PHE A 46 -12.10 17.67 10.26
CA PHE A 46 -11.26 16.52 9.98
C PHE A 46 -9.97 16.57 10.80
N CYS A 47 -9.24 17.69 10.79
CA CYS A 47 -8.00 17.86 11.55
C CYS A 47 -8.16 17.57 13.05
N VAL A 48 -9.24 18.07 13.66
CA VAL A 48 -9.57 17.77 15.06
C VAL A 48 -9.78 16.27 15.29
N SER A 49 -10.42 15.57 14.34
CA SER A 49 -10.69 14.14 14.46
C SER A 49 -9.44 13.25 14.33
N VAL A 50 -8.45 13.69 13.54
CA VAL A 50 -7.22 12.92 13.28
C VAL A 50 -6.01 13.44 14.05
N GLY A 51 -6.15 14.51 14.83
CA GLY A 51 -5.09 15.06 15.68
C GLY A 51 -4.05 15.91 14.93
N VAL A 52 -4.44 16.59 13.85
CA VAL A 52 -3.56 17.56 13.17
C VAL A 52 -3.77 18.94 13.79
N ASP A 53 -2.72 19.46 14.44
CA ASP A 53 -2.81 20.67 15.26
C ASP A 53 -2.93 21.98 14.46
N ASP A 54 -2.31 22.06 13.28
CA ASP A 54 -2.23 23.31 12.49
C ASP A 54 -2.45 23.05 10.99
N PRO A 55 -3.71 22.99 10.51
CA PRO A 55 -4.02 22.88 9.09
C PRO A 55 -3.56 24.11 8.28
N TYR A 56 -3.44 25.28 8.91
CA TYR A 56 -3.04 26.51 8.23
C TYR A 56 -1.55 26.51 7.87
N LEU A 57 -0.74 25.75 8.60
CA LEU A 57 0.63 25.47 8.18
C LEU A 57 0.66 24.71 6.85
N ILE A 58 -0.19 23.69 6.69
CA ILE A 58 -0.27 22.87 5.47
C ILE A 58 -0.81 23.70 4.29
N ASP A 59 -1.85 24.52 4.52
CA ASP A 59 -2.38 25.47 3.53
C ASP A 59 -1.35 26.51 3.10
N LYS A 60 -0.60 27.07 4.05
CA LYS A 60 0.49 27.96 3.70
C LYS A 60 1.57 27.26 2.86
N LEU A 61 1.91 26.01 3.20
CA LEU A 61 2.85 25.22 2.41
C LEU A 61 2.38 25.01 0.97
N SER A 62 1.10 24.70 0.76
CA SER A 62 0.57 24.50 -0.60
C SER A 62 0.60 25.80 -1.41
N VAL A 63 0.32 26.94 -0.78
CA VAL A 63 0.47 28.26 -1.42
C VAL A 63 1.93 28.58 -1.75
N ASP A 64 2.87 28.30 -0.85
CA ASP A 64 4.28 28.68 -0.99
C ASP A 64 5.04 27.79 -2.00
N VAL A 65 4.73 26.49 -2.06
CA VAL A 65 5.51 25.48 -2.81
C VAL A 65 4.69 24.78 -3.90
N GLY A 66 3.38 24.99 -3.92
CA GLY A 66 2.42 24.37 -4.84
C GLY A 66 1.66 23.20 -4.20
N ASP A 67 0.58 22.79 -4.88
CA ASP A 67 -0.37 21.75 -4.46
C ASP A 67 0.18 20.33 -4.67
N VAL A 68 1.41 20.07 -4.23
CA VAL A 68 2.13 18.83 -4.48
C VAL A 68 2.55 18.16 -3.17
N PRO A 69 2.32 16.83 -2.99
CA PRO A 69 2.69 16.11 -1.77
C PRO A 69 4.15 16.28 -1.35
N GLU A 70 5.06 16.51 -2.30
CA GLU A 70 6.48 16.76 -2.09
C GLU A 70 6.75 17.95 -1.18
N ALA A 71 5.83 18.92 -1.05
CA ALA A 71 5.97 20.03 -0.12
C ALA A 71 5.99 19.56 1.36
N LEU A 72 5.28 18.47 1.67
CA LEU A 72 5.14 17.93 3.01
C LEU A 72 6.47 17.46 3.62
N LYS A 73 7.49 17.19 2.80
CA LYS A 73 8.83 16.79 3.27
C LYS A 73 9.50 17.81 4.20
N THR A 74 9.00 19.05 4.20
CA THR A 74 9.50 20.13 5.06
C THR A 74 8.85 20.16 6.45
N LEU A 75 7.79 19.38 6.68
CA LEU A 75 7.15 19.28 7.99
C LEU A 75 7.96 18.37 8.93
N PRO A 76 8.01 18.68 10.26
CA PRO A 76 8.79 17.89 11.22
C PRO A 76 8.49 16.39 11.23
N ILE A 77 7.22 16.01 11.03
CA ILE A 77 6.77 14.61 11.03
C ILE A 77 7.34 13.78 9.86
N PHE A 78 7.92 14.41 8.83
CA PHE A 78 8.55 13.74 7.69
C PHE A 78 10.08 13.74 7.76
N THR A 79 10.70 14.42 8.74
CA THR A 79 12.16 14.63 8.77
C THR A 79 12.94 13.34 9.03
N ASP A 80 12.48 12.50 9.97
CA ASP A 80 13.19 11.29 10.39
C ASP A 80 12.76 10.03 9.63
N ASP A 81 11.52 10.00 9.16
CA ASP A 81 10.88 8.83 8.53
C ASP A 81 10.23 9.21 7.20
N LEU A 82 11.02 9.55 6.18
CA LEU A 82 10.49 9.98 4.89
C LEU A 82 9.90 8.77 4.10
N PRO A 83 8.62 8.84 3.65
CA PRO A 83 8.03 7.83 2.77
C PRO A 83 8.78 7.68 1.46
N SER A 84 8.80 6.47 0.89
CA SER A 84 9.55 6.22 -0.35
C SER A 84 9.09 7.09 -1.53
N CYS A 85 7.82 7.52 -1.57
CA CYS A 85 7.30 8.37 -2.64
C CYS A 85 7.80 9.83 -2.58
N LEU A 86 8.38 10.26 -1.45
CA LEU A 86 8.88 11.62 -1.26
C LEU A 86 10.41 11.71 -1.31
N LEU A 87 11.10 10.58 -1.50
CA LEU A 87 12.56 10.54 -1.61
C LEU A 87 13.03 11.20 -2.91
N ASP A 88 14.07 12.02 -2.80
CA ASP A 88 14.76 12.55 -3.97
C ASP A 88 15.65 11.45 -4.60
N PRO A 89 15.90 11.48 -5.93
CA PRO A 89 16.73 10.46 -6.59
C PRO A 89 18.12 10.33 -5.96
N GLY A 90 18.45 9.11 -5.52
CA GLY A 90 19.74 8.79 -4.91
C GLY A 90 19.78 8.90 -3.38
N GLU A 91 18.69 9.35 -2.75
CA GLU A 91 18.55 9.24 -1.29
C GLU A 91 18.39 7.78 -0.86
N LYS A 92 18.92 7.47 0.33
CA LYS A 92 18.84 6.13 0.88
C LYS A 92 17.49 5.94 1.58
N TYR A 93 16.76 4.91 1.19
CA TYR A 93 15.54 4.52 1.88
C TYR A 93 15.87 3.74 3.16
N ALA A 94 15.25 4.13 4.27
CA ALA A 94 15.41 3.48 5.57
C ALA A 94 14.18 2.65 5.99
N GLY A 95 13.17 2.57 5.13
CA GLY A 95 11.95 1.86 5.44
C GLY A 95 11.95 0.38 5.07
N ASP A 96 10.75 -0.20 5.01
CA ASP A 96 10.55 -1.65 4.96
C ASP A 96 10.10 -2.15 3.59
N LEU A 97 9.72 -1.27 2.67
CA LEU A 97 9.38 -1.66 1.29
C LEU A 97 10.62 -1.95 0.44
N PRO A 98 10.50 -2.86 -0.54
CA PRO A 98 11.57 -3.10 -1.49
C PRO A 98 11.69 -1.92 -2.47
N VAL A 99 12.87 -1.28 -2.49
CA VAL A 99 13.21 -0.22 -3.45
C VAL A 99 14.35 -0.66 -4.37
N GLU A 100 14.60 0.08 -5.44
CA GLU A 100 15.67 -0.25 -6.38
C GLU A 100 17.04 -0.30 -5.68
N GLY A 101 17.80 -1.38 -5.90
CA GLY A 101 19.14 -1.56 -5.35
C GLY A 101 19.19 -2.03 -3.89
N GLU A 102 18.11 -1.94 -3.13
CA GLU A 102 18.05 -2.34 -1.72
C GLU A 102 16.78 -3.17 -1.45
N VAL A 103 16.94 -4.50 -1.43
CA VAL A 103 15.95 -5.40 -0.82
C VAL A 103 16.50 -5.83 0.52
N VAL A 104 15.91 -5.33 1.59
CA VAL A 104 16.31 -5.63 2.97
C VAL A 104 15.34 -6.68 3.54
N GLY A 105 15.87 -7.77 4.09
CA GLY A 105 15.07 -8.79 4.79
C GLY A 105 14.78 -10.07 3.99
N ASP A 106 13.89 -10.90 4.54
CA ASP A 106 13.49 -12.18 3.95
C ASP A 106 12.43 -11.95 2.86
N LEU A 107 12.73 -12.36 1.62
CA LEU A 107 11.84 -12.28 0.47
C LEU A 107 10.48 -12.96 0.70
N ARG A 108 10.39 -13.90 1.65
CA ARG A 108 9.14 -14.57 2.00
C ARG A 108 8.09 -13.65 2.60
N ASN A 109 8.50 -12.49 3.13
CA ASN A 109 7.60 -11.52 3.75
C ASN A 109 7.02 -10.50 2.78
N PHE A 110 7.34 -10.62 1.49
CA PHE A 110 6.87 -9.70 0.47
C PHE A 110 5.97 -10.39 -0.56
N CYS A 111 5.15 -9.58 -1.20
CA CYS A 111 4.29 -9.97 -2.32
C CYS A 111 4.64 -9.16 -3.59
N LEU A 112 4.23 -9.65 -4.76
CA LEU A 112 4.73 -9.12 -6.02
C LEU A 112 4.36 -7.65 -6.25
N ILE A 113 3.20 -7.21 -5.76
CA ILE A 113 2.70 -5.83 -5.93
C ILE A 113 3.58 -4.79 -5.24
N GLU A 114 4.31 -5.18 -4.19
CA GLU A 114 5.21 -4.29 -3.44
C GLU A 114 6.49 -3.95 -4.20
N PHE A 115 6.86 -4.75 -5.19
CA PHE A 115 8.07 -4.53 -5.97
C PHE A 115 7.81 -3.62 -7.18
N PRO A 116 8.60 -2.56 -7.37
CA PRO A 116 8.59 -1.79 -8.60
C PRO A 116 9.01 -2.66 -9.81
N PRO A 117 8.53 -2.35 -11.04
CA PRO A 117 8.81 -3.13 -12.25
C PRO A 117 10.31 -3.37 -12.52
N GLU A 118 11.13 -2.35 -12.28
CA GLU A 118 12.58 -2.36 -12.39
C GLU A 118 13.23 -3.38 -11.44
N VAL A 119 12.71 -3.54 -10.22
CA VAL A 119 13.20 -4.53 -9.26
C VAL A 119 12.75 -5.94 -9.66
N ARG A 120 11.52 -6.10 -10.15
CA ARG A 120 10.97 -7.40 -10.60
C ARG A 120 11.82 -8.05 -11.69
N GLY A 121 12.35 -7.25 -12.62
CA GLY A 121 13.23 -7.74 -13.70
C GLY A 121 14.48 -8.45 -13.16
N ASN A 122 15.03 -7.95 -12.06
CA ASN A 122 16.26 -8.45 -11.43
C ASN A 122 16.05 -9.68 -10.53
N MET A 123 14.81 -10.00 -10.17
CA MET A 123 14.50 -11.16 -9.30
C MET A 123 14.55 -12.50 -10.03
N LYS A 124 14.27 -12.54 -11.35
CA LYS A 124 14.12 -13.79 -12.12
C LYS A 124 15.35 -14.70 -12.15
N SER A 125 16.53 -14.20 -11.80
CA SER A 125 17.80 -14.93 -11.84
C SER A 125 18.22 -15.54 -10.50
N LYS A 126 17.47 -15.32 -9.42
CA LYS A 126 17.84 -15.77 -8.06
C LYS A 126 17.13 -17.07 -7.70
N ALA A 127 17.90 -18.13 -7.43
CA ALA A 127 17.41 -19.49 -7.16
C ALA A 127 16.56 -19.64 -5.88
N LEU A 128 16.44 -18.60 -5.05
CA LEU A 128 15.73 -18.60 -3.77
C LEU A 128 14.53 -17.65 -3.73
N VAL A 129 14.07 -17.17 -4.89
CA VAL A 129 12.88 -16.29 -4.94
C VAL A 129 11.61 -17.12 -4.77
N PRO A 130 10.76 -16.80 -3.78
CA PRO A 130 9.46 -17.45 -3.64
C PRO A 130 8.62 -17.37 -4.91
N SER A 131 7.89 -18.44 -5.22
CA SER A 131 7.10 -18.54 -6.46
C SER A 131 6.03 -17.45 -6.59
N TRP A 132 5.50 -16.93 -5.48
CA TRP A 132 4.54 -15.83 -5.47
C TRP A 132 5.15 -14.50 -5.91
N LEU A 133 6.47 -14.32 -5.83
CA LEU A 133 7.18 -13.14 -6.34
C LEU A 133 7.55 -13.25 -7.83
N LEU A 134 7.23 -14.36 -8.49
CA LEU A 134 7.47 -14.53 -9.91
C LEU A 134 6.19 -14.23 -10.70
N PRO A 135 6.25 -13.54 -11.86
CA PRO A 135 5.08 -13.39 -12.72
C PRO A 135 4.53 -14.76 -13.17
N GLY A 136 3.22 -14.86 -13.34
CA GLY A 136 2.56 -16.10 -13.77
C GLY A 136 1.25 -16.35 -13.03
N ASP A 137 0.69 -17.54 -13.26
CA ASP A 137 -0.58 -18.01 -12.71
C ASP A 137 -0.54 -18.07 -11.17
N LYS A 138 -1.19 -17.09 -10.53
CA LYS A 138 -1.20 -16.99 -9.07
C LYS A 138 -2.11 -17.99 -8.41
N LYS A 139 -3.15 -18.45 -9.10
CA LYS A 139 -4.02 -19.50 -8.59
C LYS A 139 -3.24 -20.80 -8.38
N ASN A 140 -2.42 -21.20 -9.34
CA ASN A 140 -1.59 -22.39 -9.20
C ASN A 140 -0.55 -22.25 -8.08
N VAL A 141 0.04 -21.06 -7.89
CA VAL A 141 0.95 -20.80 -6.76
C VAL A 141 0.22 -20.90 -5.43
N PHE A 142 -0.96 -20.29 -5.31
CA PHE A 142 -1.81 -20.38 -4.12
C PHE A 142 -2.15 -21.83 -3.79
N ASP A 143 -2.67 -22.58 -4.76
CA ASP A 143 -3.11 -23.96 -4.56
C ASP A 143 -1.96 -24.84 -4.07
N GLU A 144 -0.75 -24.64 -4.59
CA GLU A 144 0.43 -25.37 -4.15
C GLU A 144 0.85 -25.00 -2.72
N CYS A 145 0.94 -23.71 -2.40
CA CYS A 145 1.24 -23.24 -1.04
C CYS A 145 0.21 -23.76 -0.03
N PHE A 146 -1.08 -23.63 -0.37
CA PHE A 146 -2.19 -24.08 0.45
C PHE A 146 -2.13 -25.58 0.71
N ARG A 147 -1.88 -26.39 -0.33
CA ARG A 147 -1.74 -27.86 -0.23
C ARG A 147 -0.55 -28.28 0.63
N GLN A 148 0.53 -27.50 0.63
CA GLN A 148 1.72 -27.74 1.45
C GLN A 148 1.57 -27.26 2.90
N GLY A 149 0.50 -26.53 3.23
CA GLY A 149 0.34 -25.91 4.55
C GLY A 149 1.10 -24.59 4.71
N ASP A 150 1.67 -24.02 3.64
CA ASP A 150 2.35 -22.72 3.64
C ASP A 150 1.29 -21.60 3.54
N MET A 151 0.62 -21.31 4.66
CA MET A 151 -0.44 -20.28 4.71
C MET A 151 0.12 -18.87 4.43
N LEU A 152 1.37 -18.60 4.81
CA LEU A 152 2.04 -17.35 4.47
C LEU A 152 2.21 -17.23 2.96
N GLY A 153 2.73 -18.26 2.29
CA GLY A 153 2.85 -18.28 0.84
C GLY A 153 1.51 -18.16 0.13
N ALA A 154 0.46 -18.79 0.66
CA ALA A 154 -0.90 -18.65 0.16
C ALA A 154 -1.39 -17.19 0.27
N TRP A 155 -1.21 -16.54 1.43
CA TRP A 155 -1.52 -15.13 1.61
C TRP A 155 -0.72 -14.20 0.68
N MET A 156 0.59 -14.43 0.56
CA MET A 156 1.45 -13.62 -0.32
C MET A 156 1.07 -13.78 -1.80
N SER A 157 0.62 -14.96 -2.20
CA SER A 157 0.12 -15.20 -3.56
C SER A 157 -1.17 -14.43 -3.85
N ILE A 158 -2.10 -14.32 -2.90
CA ILE A 158 -3.33 -13.51 -2.99
C ILE A 158 -2.96 -12.03 -3.23
N ASN A 159 -1.97 -11.52 -2.50
CA ASN A 159 -1.49 -10.15 -2.63
C ASN A 159 -0.51 -9.94 -3.79
N SER A 160 -0.48 -10.85 -4.75
CA SER A 160 0.38 -10.75 -5.93
C SER A 160 -0.47 -10.67 -7.19
N ASN A 161 -0.01 -9.94 -8.20
CA ASN A 161 -0.69 -9.77 -9.49
C ASN A 161 -0.67 -11.06 -10.34
N GLY A 162 -1.71 -11.24 -11.16
CA GLY A 162 -1.90 -12.43 -12.02
C GLY A 162 -3.11 -13.31 -11.67
N TRP A 163 -4.11 -12.74 -10.99
CA TRP A 163 -5.37 -13.42 -10.67
C TRP A 163 -6.50 -13.02 -11.63
N ASP A 164 -7.38 -13.98 -11.91
CA ASP A 164 -8.78 -13.65 -12.22
C ASP A 164 -9.51 -13.26 -10.93
N VAL A 165 -10.42 -12.29 -11.02
CA VAL A 165 -11.15 -11.77 -9.84
C VAL A 165 -11.99 -12.86 -9.17
N SER A 166 -12.65 -13.73 -9.94
CA SER A 166 -13.47 -14.80 -9.37
C SER A 166 -12.62 -15.86 -8.66
N GLU A 167 -11.44 -16.15 -9.20
CA GLU A 167 -10.48 -17.07 -8.60
C GLU A 167 -9.87 -16.49 -7.31
N LEU A 168 -9.54 -15.19 -7.31
CA LEU A 168 -9.04 -14.48 -6.13
C LEU A 168 -10.05 -14.52 -4.99
N LYS A 169 -11.33 -14.25 -5.29
CA LYS A 169 -12.42 -14.33 -4.30
C LYS A 169 -12.52 -15.73 -3.71
N SER A 170 -12.49 -16.76 -4.55
CA SER A 170 -12.52 -18.15 -4.09
C SER A 170 -11.31 -18.52 -3.23
N ALA A 171 -10.11 -18.05 -3.59
CA ALA A 171 -8.90 -18.27 -2.81
C ALA A 171 -8.94 -17.56 -1.45
N MET A 172 -9.43 -16.32 -1.41
CA MET A 172 -9.62 -15.56 -0.17
C MET A 172 -10.56 -16.29 0.79
N ALA A 173 -11.73 -16.71 0.31
CA ALA A 173 -12.70 -17.46 1.11
C ALA A 173 -12.08 -18.75 1.68
N ARG A 174 -11.37 -19.52 0.84
CA ARG A 174 -10.68 -20.75 1.28
C ARG A 174 -9.63 -20.50 2.34
N LEU A 175 -8.88 -19.40 2.24
CA LEU A 175 -7.86 -19.05 3.22
C LEU A 175 -8.49 -18.59 4.54
N ALA A 176 -9.57 -17.81 4.46
CA ALA A 176 -10.34 -17.38 5.63
C ALA A 176 -10.92 -18.57 6.39
N ASP A 177 -11.53 -19.54 5.71
CA ASP A 177 -12.13 -20.73 6.30
C ASP A 177 -11.16 -21.55 7.16
N VAL A 178 -9.90 -21.67 6.73
CA VAL A 178 -8.87 -22.43 7.44
C VAL A 178 -8.06 -21.60 8.44
N SER A 179 -8.24 -20.28 8.40
CA SER A 179 -7.59 -19.40 9.37
C SER A 179 -8.19 -19.61 10.77
N ASN A 180 -7.36 -19.49 11.80
CA ASN A 180 -7.80 -19.47 13.19
C ASN A 180 -7.85 -18.03 13.73
N ASP A 181 -8.18 -17.07 12.85
CA ASP A 181 -8.21 -15.64 13.12
C ASP A 181 -9.60 -15.10 12.74
N ASP A 182 -10.42 -14.82 13.75
CA ASP A 182 -11.79 -14.36 13.56
C ASP A 182 -11.85 -12.96 12.95
N LEU A 183 -10.89 -12.09 13.26
CA LEU A 183 -10.81 -10.75 12.66
C LEU A 183 -10.48 -10.87 11.16
N PHE A 184 -9.55 -11.75 10.81
CA PHE A 184 -9.24 -11.99 9.40
C PHE A 184 -10.46 -12.50 8.63
N LYS A 185 -11.25 -13.40 9.21
CA LYS A 185 -12.50 -13.90 8.61
C LYS A 185 -13.50 -12.77 8.39
N GLU A 186 -13.75 -11.95 9.41
CA GLU A 186 -14.67 -10.81 9.29
C GLU A 186 -14.24 -9.84 8.18
N LEU A 187 -12.94 -9.54 8.10
CA LEU A 187 -12.39 -8.67 7.04
C LEU A 187 -12.50 -9.30 5.65
N ALA A 188 -12.23 -10.60 5.52
CA ALA A 188 -12.37 -11.33 4.27
C ALA A 188 -13.83 -11.35 3.80
N ASP A 189 -14.78 -11.62 4.69
CA ASP A 189 -16.21 -11.63 4.39
C ASP A 189 -16.69 -10.24 3.95
N ALA A 190 -16.29 -9.19 4.67
CA ALA A 190 -16.62 -7.82 4.31
C ALA A 190 -16.07 -7.44 2.93
N TRP A 191 -14.82 -7.81 2.63
CA TRP A 191 -14.20 -7.57 1.34
C TRP A 191 -14.91 -8.33 0.21
N LEU A 192 -15.24 -9.60 0.42
CA LEU A 192 -15.98 -10.42 -0.56
C LEU A 192 -17.34 -9.79 -0.86
N LEU A 193 -18.09 -9.37 0.16
CA LEU A 193 -19.38 -8.67 0.00
C LEU A 193 -19.24 -7.36 -0.78
N ALA A 194 -18.26 -6.52 -0.43
CA ALA A 194 -18.04 -5.24 -1.10
C ALA A 194 -17.62 -5.44 -2.57
N SER A 195 -16.87 -6.49 -2.87
CA SER A 195 -16.41 -6.81 -4.21
C SER A 195 -17.50 -7.33 -5.16
N ASP A 196 -18.65 -7.73 -4.63
CA ASP A 196 -19.84 -8.13 -5.39
C ASP A 196 -20.82 -6.97 -5.61
N ALA A 197 -20.64 -5.85 -4.89
CA ALA A 197 -21.41 -4.65 -5.16
C ALA A 197 -20.97 -4.05 -6.50
N GLU A 198 -21.91 -3.95 -7.45
CA GLU A 198 -21.67 -3.21 -8.69
C GLU A 198 -21.25 -1.78 -8.34
N PHE A 199 -20.09 -1.36 -8.86
CA PHE A 199 -19.70 0.05 -8.85
C PHE A 199 -20.75 0.81 -9.66
N VAL A 200 -21.64 1.53 -8.98
CA VAL A 200 -22.56 2.48 -9.61
C VAL A 200 -21.81 3.81 -9.67
N PRO A 201 -21.29 4.25 -10.83
CA PRO A 201 -20.71 5.58 -10.94
C PRO A 201 -21.86 6.58 -10.84
N TYR A 202 -21.76 7.51 -9.90
CA TYR A 202 -22.54 8.75 -9.93
C TYR A 202 -21.82 9.80 -10.76
#